data_AF-A0A450T7S5-F1
#
_entry.id   AF-A0A450T7S5-F1
#
_cell.length_a   1.000
_cell.length_b   1.000
_cell.length_c   1.000
_cell.angle_alpha   90.00
_cell.angle_beta   90.00
_cell.angle_gamma   90.00
#
_symmetry.space_group_name_H-M   'P 1'
#
loop_
_entity.id
_entity.type
_entity.pdbx_description
1 polymer ?
#
loop_
_entity_poly.entity_id
_entity_poly.type
_entity_poly.pdbx_seq_one_letter_code
_entity_poly.pdbx_strand_id
1 'polypeptide(L)'
;MVEITEKKLLVVTVPKGDDKPYQTIDGKYWIRVGSTNRMATKEELSRLFQQAGLVHFDIAPVPGTGEKDLDFDAIGHYYRTCYDIDFPELEEIEQRNILRNADILISHEGNWVTSVGGMLLFGKNPQRRLPQAAVTFALFKGDTLTDELVDKKELTGTLPTLIDNTVSLVKLFIPVASTIEGLRRMETTPIPDKVLREAMVNAIVHRDYSIGHGKIMVQLFRNRLEITSPGGLPNTLTLDKIRYGNSAPRNIFLVKIF
;
A
#
# COMPACT_ATOMS: atom_id res chain seq x y z
N MET A 1 -33.16 19.48 22.41
CA MET A 1 -33.41 20.91 22.12
C MET A 1 -32.63 21.71 23.13
N VAL A 2 -31.92 22.75 22.69
CA VAL A 2 -31.20 23.68 23.59
C VAL A 2 -31.79 25.06 23.36
N GLU A 3 -32.03 25.81 24.42
CA GLU A 3 -32.62 27.15 24.37
C GLU A 3 -31.50 28.18 24.58
N ILE A 4 -31.24 28.98 23.55
CA ILE A 4 -30.25 30.07 23.59
C ILE A 4 -30.95 31.32 23.08
N THR A 5 -30.97 32.38 23.88
CA THR A 5 -31.53 33.71 23.51
C THR A 5 -32.93 33.62 22.88
N GLU A 6 -33.89 33.00 23.58
CA GLU A 6 -35.31 32.86 23.17
C GLU A 6 -35.55 32.11 21.85
N LYS A 7 -34.55 31.40 21.31
CA LYS A 7 -34.69 30.53 20.13
C LYS A 7 -34.51 29.07 20.50
N LYS A 8 -35.38 28.22 19.97
CA LYS A 8 -35.30 26.75 20.12
C LYS A 8 -34.36 26.18 19.07
N LEU A 9 -33.26 25.57 19.50
CA LEU A 9 -32.30 24.89 18.63
C LEU A 9 -32.48 23.38 18.70
N LEU A 10 -32.59 22.74 17.53
CA LEU A 10 -32.49 21.29 17.40
C LEU A 10 -31.04 20.91 17.15
N VAL A 11 -30.43 20.22 18.11
CA VAL A 11 -29.09 19.64 17.94
C VAL A 11 -29.25 18.20 17.48
N VAL A 12 -28.79 17.91 16.26
CA VAL A 12 -28.78 16.56 15.70
C VAL A 12 -27.34 16.07 15.69
N THR A 13 -27.07 15.06 16.51
CA THR A 13 -25.77 14.37 16.52
C THR A 13 -25.91 13.12 15.68
N VAL A 14 -25.24 13.08 14.53
CA VAL A 14 -25.18 11.88 13.69
C VAL A 14 -23.81 11.24 13.89
N PRO A 15 -23.72 10.04 14.51
CA PRO A 15 -22.45 9.36 14.65
C PRO A 15 -21.89 8.95 13.28
N LYS A 16 -20.57 8.80 13.20
CA LYS A 16 -19.93 8.23 12.01
C LYS A 16 -20.34 6.76 11.92
N GLY A 17 -21.13 6.41 10.91
CA GLY A 17 -21.49 5.01 10.65
C GLY A 17 -20.38 4.25 9.91
N ASP A 18 -20.43 2.92 10.02
CA ASP A 18 -19.42 1.99 9.52
C ASP A 18 -19.64 1.60 8.04
N ASP A 19 -20.89 1.55 7.59
CA ASP A 19 -21.31 1.13 6.23
C ASP A 19 -21.25 2.26 5.18
N LYS A 20 -20.22 3.12 5.23
CA LYS A 20 -20.01 4.13 4.18
C LYS A 20 -19.70 3.44 2.84
N PRO A 21 -20.01 4.05 1.69
CA PRO A 21 -20.64 5.35 1.51
C PRO A 21 -22.17 5.30 1.68
N TYR A 22 -22.75 6.33 2.31
CA TYR A 22 -24.20 6.51 2.41
C TYR A 22 -24.75 7.30 1.23
N GLN A 23 -25.83 6.80 0.63
CA GLN A 23 -26.50 7.42 -0.52
C GLN A 23 -27.68 8.27 -0.05
N THR A 24 -27.86 9.45 -0.63
CA THR A 24 -29.08 10.24 -0.45
C THR A 24 -30.24 9.65 -1.24
N ILE A 25 -31.48 10.06 -0.94
CA ILE A 25 -32.68 9.57 -1.62
C ILE A 25 -32.65 9.85 -3.13
N ASP A 26 -32.02 10.94 -3.56
CA ASP A 26 -31.81 11.29 -4.98
C ASP A 26 -30.59 10.61 -5.61
N GLY A 27 -30.03 9.59 -4.95
CA GLY A 27 -28.97 8.73 -5.49
C GLY A 27 -27.55 9.30 -5.39
N LYS A 28 -27.35 10.45 -4.72
CA LYS A 28 -26.06 11.15 -4.66
C LYS A 28 -25.22 10.75 -3.45
N TYR A 29 -23.91 10.88 -3.60
CA TYR A 29 -22.93 10.67 -2.54
C TYR A 29 -22.21 11.99 -2.25
N TRP A 30 -22.22 12.42 -1.00
CA TRP A 30 -21.64 13.70 -0.57
C TRP A 30 -20.47 13.47 0.37
N ILE A 31 -19.41 14.25 0.19
CA ILE A 31 -18.24 14.31 1.09
C ILE A 31 -18.14 15.72 1.65
N ARG A 32 -17.88 15.80 2.96
CA ARG A 32 -17.67 17.06 3.65
C ARG A 32 -16.23 17.52 3.47
N VAL A 33 -16.06 18.74 2.97
CA VAL A 33 -14.76 19.41 2.79
C VAL A 33 -14.83 20.74 3.54
N GLY A 34 -14.18 20.79 4.71
CA GLY A 34 -14.26 21.92 5.62
C GLY A 34 -15.71 22.21 6.07
N SER A 35 -16.19 23.41 5.75
CA SER A 35 -17.54 23.87 6.08
C SER A 35 -18.61 23.49 5.05
N THR A 36 -18.22 22.92 3.90
CA THR A 36 -19.14 22.63 2.79
C THR A 36 -19.23 21.15 2.47
N ASN A 37 -20.30 20.74 1.78
CA ASN A 37 -20.44 19.41 1.20
C ASN A 37 -20.34 19.53 -0.32
N ARG A 38 -19.64 18.59 -0.94
CA ARG A 38 -19.62 18.44 -2.40
C ARG A 38 -19.89 17.00 -2.80
N MET A 39 -20.30 16.80 -4.04
CA MET A 39 -20.43 15.44 -4.58
C MET A 39 -19.07 14.74 -4.53
N ALA A 40 -19.08 13.47 -4.12
CA ALA A 40 -17.91 12.61 -4.14
C ALA A 40 -17.46 12.41 -5.60
N THR A 41 -16.15 12.48 -5.85
CA THR A 41 -15.63 12.06 -7.16
C THR A 41 -15.67 10.54 -7.28
N LYS A 42 -15.47 10.02 -8.51
CA LYS A 42 -15.42 8.58 -8.75
C LYS A 42 -14.32 7.91 -7.92
N GLU A 43 -13.17 8.56 -7.79
CA GLU A 43 -12.01 8.08 -7.04
C GLU A 43 -12.31 8.03 -5.54
N GLU A 44 -12.96 9.07 -5.01
CA GLU A 44 -13.35 9.11 -3.60
C GLU A 44 -14.43 8.08 -3.28
N LEU A 45 -15.39 7.91 -4.18
CA LEU A 45 -16.44 6.91 -4.03
C LEU A 45 -15.86 5.49 -4.08
N SER A 46 -14.94 5.22 -5.01
CA SER A 46 -14.18 3.97 -5.09
C SER A 46 -13.44 3.70 -3.78
N ARG A 47 -12.81 4.73 -3.19
CA ARG A 47 -12.13 4.61 -1.90
C ARG A 47 -13.09 4.29 -0.77
N LEU A 48 -14.27 4.93 -0.74
CA LEU A 48 -15.28 4.65 0.29
C LEU A 48 -15.78 3.21 0.19
N PHE A 49 -16.05 2.72 -1.01
CA PHE A 49 -16.43 1.32 -1.22
C PHE A 49 -15.31 0.34 -0.86
N GLN A 50 -14.04 0.66 -1.16
CA GLN A 50 -12.91 -0.16 -0.74
C GLN A 50 -12.72 -0.16 0.79
N GLN A 51 -12.90 0.98 1.45
CA GLN A 51 -12.84 1.07 2.92
C GLN A 51 -13.95 0.28 3.61
N ALA A 52 -15.08 0.09 2.93
CA ALA A 52 -16.20 -0.74 3.37
C ALA A 52 -15.98 -2.23 3.09
N GLY A 53 -14.91 -2.61 2.39
CA GLY A 53 -14.67 -3.98 1.94
C GLY A 53 -15.57 -4.42 0.78
N LEU A 54 -16.26 -3.50 0.11
CA LEU A 54 -17.17 -3.81 -1.00
C LEU A 54 -16.44 -3.92 -2.36
N VAL A 55 -15.21 -3.41 -2.44
CA VAL A 55 -14.36 -3.46 -3.64
C VAL A 55 -12.93 -3.80 -3.22
N HIS A 56 -12.34 -4.79 -3.89
CA HIS A 56 -10.95 -5.20 -3.72
C HIS A 56 -10.13 -4.74 -4.93
N PHE A 57 -9.49 -3.58 -4.82
CA PHE A 57 -8.75 -3.00 -5.94
C PHE A 57 -7.52 -3.82 -6.33
N ASP A 58 -6.93 -4.52 -5.37
CA ASP A 58 -5.80 -5.43 -5.53
C ASP A 58 -6.10 -6.63 -6.43
N ILE A 59 -7.37 -7.04 -6.59
CA ILE A 59 -7.76 -8.07 -7.57
C ILE A 59 -8.49 -7.48 -8.79
N ALA A 60 -8.52 -6.16 -8.94
CA ALA A 60 -9.11 -5.53 -10.12
C ALA A 60 -8.33 -5.91 -11.39
N PRO A 61 -8.99 -6.07 -12.55
CA PRO A 61 -8.32 -6.34 -13.80
C PRO A 61 -7.44 -5.16 -14.23
N VAL A 62 -6.30 -5.45 -14.86
CA VAL A 62 -5.44 -4.48 -15.55
C VAL A 62 -5.58 -4.69 -17.07
N PRO A 63 -6.48 -3.97 -17.76
CA PRO A 63 -6.76 -4.22 -19.17
C PRO A 63 -5.54 -4.06 -20.08
N GLY A 64 -5.50 -4.86 -21.15
CA GLY A 64 -4.39 -4.87 -22.12
C GLY A 64 -3.12 -5.55 -21.61
N THR A 65 -3.23 -6.36 -20.57
CA THR A 65 -2.14 -7.21 -20.05
C THR A 65 -2.53 -8.69 -20.13
N GLY A 66 -1.56 -9.58 -19.91
CA GLY A 66 -1.79 -11.01 -19.76
C GLY A 66 -0.56 -11.74 -19.25
N GLU A 67 -0.52 -13.07 -19.43
CA GLU A 67 0.58 -13.94 -18.99
C GLU A 67 1.97 -13.41 -19.39
N LYS A 68 2.10 -12.87 -20.61
CA LYS A 68 3.37 -12.34 -21.13
C LYS A 68 3.97 -11.19 -20.31
N ASP A 69 3.13 -10.45 -19.59
CA ASP A 69 3.54 -9.29 -18.79
C ASP A 69 4.02 -9.71 -17.38
N LEU A 70 3.83 -10.97 -17.01
CA LEU A 70 4.30 -11.57 -15.77
C LEU A 70 5.69 -12.18 -15.94
N ASP A 71 6.45 -12.14 -14.85
CA ASP A 71 7.75 -12.76 -14.66
C ASP A 71 7.55 -14.17 -14.08
N PHE A 72 7.66 -15.17 -14.97
CA PHE A 72 7.44 -16.57 -14.60
C PHE A 72 8.57 -17.14 -13.75
N ASP A 73 9.78 -16.57 -13.81
CA ASP A 73 10.89 -16.99 -12.95
C ASP A 73 10.62 -16.54 -11.51
N ALA A 74 10.15 -15.31 -11.33
CA ALA A 74 9.74 -14.78 -10.03
C ALA A 74 8.56 -15.57 -9.43
N ILE A 75 7.57 -15.93 -10.26
CA ILE A 75 6.44 -16.78 -9.87
C ILE A 75 6.94 -18.18 -9.46
N GLY A 76 7.82 -18.77 -10.27
CA GLY A 76 8.42 -20.07 -9.98
C GLY A 76 9.16 -20.09 -8.65
N HIS A 77 9.98 -19.07 -8.41
CA HIS A 77 10.67 -18.89 -7.13
C HIS A 77 9.69 -18.78 -5.95
N TYR A 78 8.64 -17.97 -6.09
CA TYR A 78 7.62 -17.81 -5.05
C TYR A 78 6.92 -19.13 -4.71
N TYR A 79 6.42 -19.86 -5.72
CA TYR A 79 5.71 -21.13 -5.48
C TYR A 79 6.63 -22.22 -4.93
N ARG A 80 7.90 -22.25 -5.34
CA ARG A 80 8.91 -23.11 -4.75
C ARG A 80 9.13 -22.79 -3.27
N THR A 81 9.38 -21.53 -2.94
CA THR A 81 9.74 -21.12 -1.57
C THR A 81 8.57 -21.20 -0.60
N CYS A 82 7.36 -20.82 -1.03
CA CYS A 82 6.20 -20.71 -0.14
C CYS A 82 5.34 -21.98 -0.08
N TYR A 83 5.35 -22.80 -1.14
CA TYR A 83 4.44 -23.94 -1.27
C TYR A 83 5.14 -25.25 -1.68
N ASP A 84 6.46 -25.25 -1.88
CA ASP A 84 7.23 -26.40 -2.38
C ASP A 84 6.74 -26.94 -3.74
N ILE A 85 6.15 -26.06 -4.56
CA ILE A 85 5.62 -26.41 -5.89
C ILE A 85 6.66 -26.09 -6.97
N ASP A 86 6.92 -27.05 -7.86
CA ASP A 86 7.76 -26.84 -9.05
C ASP A 86 7.00 -26.20 -10.20
N PHE A 87 6.57 -24.95 -10.01
CA PHE A 87 5.69 -24.29 -10.97
C PHE A 87 6.18 -24.35 -12.43
N PRO A 88 7.49 -24.14 -12.74
CA PRO A 88 7.98 -24.22 -14.12
C PRO A 88 7.86 -25.60 -14.78
N GLU A 89 7.89 -26.68 -13.99
CA GLU A 89 7.82 -28.07 -14.48
C GLU A 89 6.38 -28.58 -14.66
N LEU A 90 5.38 -27.82 -14.20
CA LEU A 90 3.97 -28.15 -14.38
C LEU A 90 3.52 -28.02 -15.84
N GLU A 91 2.47 -28.75 -16.21
CA GLU A 91 1.82 -28.55 -17.50
C GLU A 91 1.25 -27.12 -17.62
N GLU A 92 1.23 -26.57 -18.83
CA GLU A 92 0.78 -25.19 -19.08
C GLU A 92 -0.65 -24.93 -18.57
N ILE A 93 -1.51 -25.95 -18.62
CA ILE A 93 -2.88 -25.85 -18.11
C ILE A 93 -2.93 -25.75 -16.58
N GLU A 94 -2.04 -26.47 -15.88
CA GLU A 94 -1.93 -26.43 -14.43
C GLU A 94 -1.32 -25.11 -13.97
N GLN A 95 -0.28 -24.62 -14.65
CA GLN A 95 0.29 -23.29 -14.41
C GLN A 95 -0.80 -22.22 -14.49
N ARG A 96 -1.60 -22.23 -15.57
CA ARG A 96 -2.73 -21.29 -15.73
C ARG A 96 -3.78 -21.44 -14.64
N ASN A 97 -4.11 -22.66 -14.24
CA ASN A 97 -5.08 -22.89 -13.17
C ASN A 97 -4.57 -22.32 -11.83
N ILE A 98 -3.27 -22.48 -11.53
CA ILE A 98 -2.65 -21.86 -10.35
C ILE A 98 -2.76 -20.34 -10.42
N LEU A 99 -2.37 -19.72 -11.54
CA LEU A 99 -2.42 -18.26 -11.70
C LEU A 99 -3.86 -17.70 -11.58
N ARG A 100 -4.86 -18.43 -12.07
CA ARG A 100 -6.28 -18.06 -11.98
C ARG A 100 -6.83 -18.24 -10.57
N ASN A 101 -6.56 -19.37 -9.93
CA ASN A 101 -7.05 -19.68 -8.58
C ASN A 101 -6.38 -18.81 -7.52
N ALA A 102 -5.18 -18.31 -7.81
CA ALA A 102 -4.47 -17.35 -6.98
C ALA A 102 -4.84 -15.90 -7.30
N ASP A 103 -5.83 -15.62 -8.15
CA ASP A 103 -6.21 -14.25 -8.55
C ASP A 103 -5.08 -13.42 -9.18
N ILE A 104 -4.00 -14.06 -9.68
CA ILE A 104 -2.92 -13.39 -10.43
C ILE A 104 -3.42 -13.04 -11.84
N LEU A 105 -4.21 -13.95 -12.43
CA LEU A 105 -4.97 -13.73 -13.65
C LEU A 105 -6.47 -13.70 -13.34
N ILE A 106 -7.17 -12.72 -13.89
CA ILE A 106 -8.63 -12.57 -13.72
C ILE A 106 -9.31 -12.45 -15.08
N SER A 107 -10.56 -12.93 -15.16
CA SER A 107 -11.38 -12.81 -16.37
C SER A 107 -11.94 -11.40 -16.48
N HIS A 108 -11.74 -10.77 -17.63
CA HIS A 108 -12.27 -9.45 -17.95
C HIS A 108 -12.70 -9.42 -19.43
N GLU A 109 -13.98 -9.19 -19.67
CA GLU A 109 -14.57 -9.12 -21.03
C GLU A 109 -14.23 -10.35 -21.91
N GLY A 110 -14.25 -11.54 -21.30
CA GLY A 110 -13.96 -12.81 -22.00
C GLY A 110 -12.48 -13.10 -22.22
N ASN A 111 -11.58 -12.24 -21.73
CA ASN A 111 -10.13 -12.43 -21.81
C ASN A 111 -9.51 -12.59 -20.42
N TRP A 112 -8.41 -13.33 -20.34
CA TRP A 112 -7.59 -13.40 -19.12
C TRP A 112 -6.57 -12.26 -19.12
N VAL A 113 -6.64 -11.42 -18.09
CA VAL A 113 -5.72 -10.30 -17.88
C VAL A 113 -5.08 -10.42 -16.51
N THR A 114 -3.97 -9.70 -16.28
CA THR A 114 -3.38 -9.66 -14.95
C THR A 114 -4.27 -8.88 -13.99
N SER A 115 -4.32 -9.31 -12.73
CA SER A 115 -4.86 -8.47 -11.66
C SER A 115 -3.86 -7.39 -11.26
N VAL A 116 -4.33 -6.35 -10.56
CA VAL A 116 -3.45 -5.31 -9.99
C VAL A 116 -2.38 -5.95 -9.11
N GLY A 117 -2.77 -6.86 -8.21
CA GLY A 117 -1.87 -7.55 -7.31
C GLY A 117 -0.87 -8.45 -8.04
N GLY A 118 -1.33 -9.21 -9.02
CA GLY A 118 -0.47 -10.03 -9.87
C GLY A 118 0.59 -9.18 -10.58
N MET A 119 0.19 -8.04 -11.13
CA MET A 119 1.12 -7.07 -11.73
C MET A 119 2.08 -6.49 -10.70
N LEU A 120 1.60 -6.11 -9.52
CA LEU A 120 2.42 -5.51 -8.46
C LEU A 120 3.50 -6.46 -7.90
N LEU A 121 3.22 -7.76 -7.85
CA LEU A 121 4.11 -8.76 -7.26
C LEU A 121 5.00 -9.44 -8.29
N PHE A 122 4.46 -9.71 -9.48
CA PHE A 122 5.10 -10.54 -10.49
C PHE A 122 5.14 -9.88 -11.88
N GLY A 123 4.75 -8.61 -12.01
CA GLY A 123 4.84 -7.92 -13.29
C GLY A 123 6.29 -7.63 -13.67
N LYS A 124 6.64 -7.80 -14.95
CA LYS A 124 7.97 -7.44 -15.48
C LYS A 124 8.25 -5.94 -15.40
N ASN A 125 7.22 -5.10 -15.58
CA ASN A 125 7.31 -3.64 -15.54
C ASN A 125 6.00 -3.02 -14.99
N PRO A 126 5.69 -3.20 -13.70
CA PRO A 126 4.39 -2.82 -13.15
C PRO A 126 4.05 -1.35 -13.35
N GLN A 127 5.05 -0.47 -13.27
CA GLN A 127 4.85 0.98 -13.38
C GLN A 127 4.39 1.44 -14.76
N ARG A 128 4.50 0.61 -15.83
CA ARG A 128 3.91 0.94 -17.14
C ARG A 128 2.38 1.02 -17.09
N ARG A 129 1.76 0.27 -16.19
CA ARG A 129 0.31 0.23 -15.98
C ARG A 129 -0.11 0.89 -14.67
N LEU A 130 0.76 0.84 -13.66
CA LEU A 130 0.53 1.33 -12.31
C LEU A 130 1.65 2.31 -11.90
N PRO A 131 1.77 3.49 -12.54
CA PRO A 131 2.87 4.44 -12.28
C PRO A 131 2.94 4.93 -10.83
N GLN A 132 1.83 4.86 -10.09
CA GLN A 132 1.73 5.20 -8.68
C GLN A 132 2.35 4.15 -7.75
N ALA A 133 2.59 2.93 -8.24
CA ALA A 133 3.14 1.81 -7.47
C ALA A 133 4.67 1.90 -7.39
N ALA A 134 5.18 2.97 -6.81
CA ALA A 134 6.60 3.23 -6.68
C ALA A 134 6.89 3.85 -5.31
N VAL A 135 8.18 3.91 -4.96
CA VAL A 135 8.67 4.58 -3.74
C VAL A 135 9.50 5.79 -4.14
N THR A 136 9.21 6.95 -3.56
CA THR A 136 10.08 8.12 -3.64
C THR A 136 10.90 8.21 -2.38
N PHE A 137 12.22 8.08 -2.51
CA PHE A 137 13.18 8.27 -1.43
C PHE A 137 13.74 9.70 -1.45
N ALA A 138 13.83 10.34 -0.31
CA ALA A 138 14.45 11.65 -0.13
C ALA A 138 15.35 11.65 1.11
N LEU A 139 16.59 12.13 0.96
CA LEU A 139 17.56 12.29 2.02
C LEU A 139 17.74 13.77 2.34
N PHE A 140 17.51 14.16 3.58
CA PHE A 140 17.71 15.51 4.07
C PHE A 140 18.91 15.56 5.02
N LYS A 141 19.67 16.65 4.93
CA LYS A 141 20.84 16.87 5.80
C LYS A 141 20.45 17.26 7.24
N GLY A 142 19.29 17.89 7.39
CA GLY A 142 18.75 18.35 8.67
C GLY A 142 17.55 17.55 9.14
N ASP A 143 16.70 18.18 9.93
CA ASP A 143 15.56 17.57 10.61
C ASP A 143 14.21 18.02 10.02
N THR A 144 14.21 18.92 9.03
CA THR A 144 13.01 19.55 8.47
C THR A 144 12.98 19.45 6.95
N LEU A 145 11.78 19.59 6.38
CA LEU A 145 11.59 19.59 4.91
C LEU A 145 12.20 20.82 4.23
N THR A 146 12.49 21.87 4.99
CA THR A 146 13.15 23.09 4.49
C THR A 146 14.68 22.96 4.48
N ASP A 147 15.22 21.91 5.07
CA ASP A 147 16.66 21.65 5.05
C ASP A 147 17.12 21.16 3.67
N GLU A 148 18.43 21.21 3.45
CA GLU A 148 19.07 20.78 2.21
C GLU A 148 18.73 19.33 1.85
N LEU A 149 18.10 19.15 0.69
CA LEU A 149 17.85 17.86 0.06
C LEU A 149 19.16 17.35 -0.56
N VAL A 150 19.74 16.31 0.03
CA VAL A 150 21.03 15.73 -0.37
C VAL A 150 20.85 14.81 -1.57
N ASP A 151 19.81 13.97 -1.55
CA ASP A 151 19.54 13.01 -2.61
C ASP A 151 18.04 12.76 -2.72
N LYS A 152 17.58 12.47 -3.93
CA LYS A 152 16.20 12.08 -4.20
C LYS A 152 16.19 11.02 -5.29
N LYS A 153 15.61 9.86 -4.97
CA LYS A 153 15.51 8.73 -5.88
C LYS A 153 14.07 8.27 -6.01
N GLU A 154 13.77 7.77 -7.19
CA GLU A 154 12.55 7.00 -7.41
C GLU A 154 12.91 5.54 -7.59
N LEU A 155 12.28 4.69 -6.79
CA LEU A 155 12.44 3.25 -6.85
C LEU A 155 11.19 2.66 -7.52
N THR A 156 11.43 1.79 -8.51
CA THR A 156 10.42 1.08 -9.29
C THR A 156 10.71 -0.43 -9.28
N GLY A 157 9.79 -1.23 -9.81
CA GLY A 157 9.85 -2.69 -9.77
C GLY A 157 8.66 -3.28 -9.02
N THR A 158 8.69 -4.59 -8.79
CA THR A 158 7.65 -5.29 -8.01
C THR A 158 7.72 -4.91 -6.54
N LEU A 159 6.66 -5.17 -5.78
CA LEU A 159 6.61 -4.82 -4.36
C LEU A 159 7.73 -5.47 -3.52
N PRO A 160 8.10 -6.75 -3.70
CA PRO A 160 9.25 -7.33 -3.01
C PRO A 160 10.54 -6.58 -3.31
N THR A 161 10.80 -6.28 -4.59
CA THR A 161 11.96 -5.50 -5.01
C THR A 161 11.96 -4.09 -4.42
N LEU A 162 10.80 -3.43 -4.33
CA LEU A 162 10.68 -2.11 -3.70
C LEU A 162 11.03 -2.17 -2.21
N ILE A 163 10.61 -3.21 -1.49
CA ILE A 163 10.96 -3.39 -0.07
C ILE A 163 12.47 -3.51 0.08
N ASP A 164 13.08 -4.46 -0.64
CA ASP A 164 14.49 -4.78 -0.49
C ASP A 164 15.40 -3.61 -0.92
N ASN A 165 15.08 -2.97 -2.04
CA ASN A 165 15.82 -1.81 -2.52
C ASN A 165 15.68 -0.60 -1.59
N THR A 166 14.49 -0.37 -1.02
CA THR A 166 14.29 0.74 -0.09
C THR A 166 15.04 0.50 1.21
N VAL A 167 14.97 -0.69 1.79
CA VAL A 167 15.72 -1.05 3.00
C VAL A 167 17.22 -0.91 2.76
N SER A 168 17.72 -1.43 1.65
CA SER A 168 19.14 -1.33 1.28
C SER A 168 19.59 0.12 1.11
N LEU A 169 18.76 0.95 0.47
CA LEU A 169 19.05 2.37 0.26
C LEU A 169 19.07 3.15 1.58
N VAL A 170 18.10 2.91 2.46
CA VAL A 170 18.07 3.52 3.80
C VAL A 170 19.33 3.14 4.59
N LYS A 171 19.71 1.86 4.58
CA LYS A 171 20.91 1.37 5.29
C LYS A 171 22.21 2.01 4.80
N LEU A 172 22.30 2.35 3.51
CA LEU A 172 23.48 3.03 2.96
C LEU A 172 23.71 4.41 3.58
N PHE A 173 22.65 5.08 4.02
CA PHE A 173 22.70 6.45 4.53
C PHE A 173 22.55 6.56 6.05
N ILE A 174 22.13 5.49 6.74
CA ILE A 174 22.11 5.48 8.21
C ILE A 174 23.55 5.32 8.73
N PRO A 175 24.04 6.25 9.56
CA PRO A 175 25.35 6.09 10.18
C PRO A 175 25.36 4.86 11.08
N VAL A 176 26.28 3.93 10.79
CA VAL A 176 26.53 2.77 11.66
C VAL A 176 27.63 3.16 12.64
N ALA A 177 27.24 3.41 13.89
CA ALA A 177 28.22 3.60 14.96
C ALA A 177 28.89 2.25 15.25
N SER A 178 30.22 2.24 15.30
CA SER A 178 30.97 1.06 15.70
C SER A 178 31.71 1.30 17.01
N THR A 179 31.41 0.48 18.00
CA THR A 179 32.14 0.45 19.28
C THR A 179 33.11 -0.72 19.25
N ILE A 180 34.31 -0.56 19.81
CA ILE A 180 35.25 -1.66 19.97
C ILE A 180 35.09 -2.19 21.39
N GLU A 181 34.62 -3.42 21.53
CA GLU A 181 34.58 -4.14 22.80
C GLU A 181 35.64 -5.27 22.77
N GLY A 182 36.72 -5.09 23.53
CA GLY A 182 37.87 -5.99 23.51
C GLY A 182 38.59 -5.99 22.15
N LEU A 183 38.64 -7.14 21.48
CA LEU A 183 39.22 -7.31 20.13
C LEU A 183 38.16 -7.30 19.01
N ARG A 184 36.87 -7.14 19.33
CA ARG A 184 35.78 -7.21 18.36
C ARG A 184 35.14 -5.85 18.14
N ARG A 185 34.94 -5.51 16.86
CA ARG A 185 34.15 -4.36 16.45
C ARG A 185 32.68 -4.75 16.49
N MET A 186 31.90 -4.06 17.32
CA MET A 186 30.45 -4.20 17.41
C MET A 186 29.79 -3.03 16.69
N GLU A 187 29.03 -3.32 15.64
CA GLU A 187 28.23 -2.34 14.93
C GLU A 187 26.85 -2.23 15.57
N THR A 188 26.45 -1.02 15.96
CA THR A 188 25.10 -0.77 16.48
C THR A 188 24.32 -0.01 15.42
N THR A 189 23.42 -0.71 14.73
CA THR A 189 22.52 -0.09 13.75
C THR A 189 21.38 0.63 14.49
N PRO A 190 21.16 1.94 14.25
CA PRO A 190 20.10 2.70 14.91
C PRO A 190 18.68 2.14 14.70
N ILE A 191 18.42 1.52 13.54
CA ILE A 191 17.14 0.90 13.22
C ILE A 191 17.39 -0.55 12.78
N PRO A 192 16.86 -1.55 13.49
CA PRO A 192 17.02 -2.95 13.08
C PRO A 192 16.41 -3.23 11.70
N ASP A 193 17.07 -4.06 10.90
CA ASP A 193 16.62 -4.43 9.55
C ASP A 193 15.19 -4.97 9.54
N LYS A 194 14.83 -5.78 10.54
CA LYS A 194 13.47 -6.33 10.68
C LYS A 194 12.42 -5.22 10.83
N VAL A 195 12.74 -4.15 11.57
CA VAL A 195 11.83 -3.01 11.79
C VAL A 195 11.67 -2.21 10.49
N LEU A 196 12.76 -1.96 9.76
CA LEU A 196 12.68 -1.29 8.45
C LEU A 196 11.85 -2.08 7.45
N ARG A 197 12.09 -3.40 7.37
CA ARG A 197 11.34 -4.28 6.46
C ARG A 197 9.86 -4.30 6.81
N GLU A 198 9.51 -4.46 8.08
CA GLU A 198 8.12 -4.46 8.56
C GLU A 198 7.42 -3.13 8.29
N ALA A 199 8.09 -2.00 8.53
CA ALA A 199 7.53 -0.68 8.24
C ALA A 199 7.25 -0.49 6.74
N MET A 200 8.14 -0.98 5.87
CA MET A 200 7.96 -0.96 4.42
C MET A 200 6.84 -1.90 3.95
N VAL A 201 6.77 -3.12 4.49
CA VAL A 201 5.68 -4.06 4.21
C VAL A 201 4.34 -3.42 4.59
N ASN A 202 4.24 -2.84 5.79
CA ASN A 202 3.02 -2.15 6.22
C ASN A 202 2.65 -1.00 5.28
N ALA A 203 3.62 -0.18 4.88
CA ALA A 203 3.37 0.92 3.95
C ALA A 203 2.85 0.42 2.59
N ILE A 204 3.35 -0.70 2.08
CA ILE A 204 2.98 -1.31 0.80
C ILE A 204 1.64 -2.04 0.86
N VAL A 205 1.44 -2.89 1.85
CA VAL A 205 0.24 -3.74 1.99
C VAL A 205 -0.99 -2.89 2.32
N HIS A 206 -0.83 -1.80 3.06
CA HIS A 206 -1.94 -0.91 3.42
C HIS A 206 -2.10 0.29 2.48
N ARG A 207 -1.26 0.41 1.44
CA ARG A 207 -1.36 1.48 0.43
C ARG A 207 -2.68 1.40 -0.34
N ASP A 208 -3.34 2.53 -0.57
CA ASP A 208 -4.51 2.62 -1.44
C ASP A 208 -4.08 2.76 -2.92
N TYR A 209 -3.96 1.62 -3.62
CA TYR A 209 -3.55 1.54 -5.05
C TYR A 209 -4.54 2.16 -6.03
N SER A 210 -5.77 2.46 -5.61
CA SER A 210 -6.73 3.21 -6.43
C SER A 210 -6.35 4.69 -6.57
N ILE A 211 -5.55 5.22 -5.65
CA ILE A 211 -5.03 6.58 -5.72
C ILE A 211 -3.89 6.64 -6.75
N GLY A 212 -4.24 7.06 -7.97
CA GLY A 212 -3.30 7.21 -9.08
C GLY A 212 -2.28 8.35 -8.90
N HIS A 213 -2.52 9.29 -7.97
CA HIS A 213 -1.56 10.33 -7.61
C HIS A 213 -0.87 10.00 -6.28
N GLY A 214 0.44 10.22 -6.21
CA GLY A 214 1.23 9.97 -5.01
C GLY A 214 1.84 8.57 -4.95
N LYS A 215 3.07 8.53 -4.48
CA LYS A 215 3.89 7.33 -4.26
C LYS A 215 4.09 7.15 -2.76
N ILE A 216 4.55 5.98 -2.34
CA ILE A 216 5.03 5.86 -0.95
C ILE A 216 6.25 6.77 -0.84
N MET A 217 6.27 7.63 0.17
CA MET A 217 7.35 8.58 0.38
C MET A 217 8.17 8.14 1.58
N VAL A 218 9.47 7.93 1.37
CA VAL A 218 10.43 7.53 2.39
C VAL A 218 11.42 8.66 2.55
N GLN A 219 11.39 9.33 3.69
CA GLN A 219 12.18 10.52 3.95
C GLN A 219 13.12 10.24 5.11
N LEU A 220 14.41 10.27 4.82
CA LEU A 220 15.45 10.09 5.82
C LEU A 220 15.97 11.47 6.22
N PHE A 221 15.74 11.82 7.47
CA PHE A 221 16.30 13.01 8.12
C PHE A 221 17.46 12.60 9.00
N ARG A 222 18.21 13.58 9.50
CA ARG A 222 19.31 13.33 10.44
C ARG A 222 18.87 12.58 11.70
N ASN A 223 17.67 12.86 12.21
CA ASN A 223 17.19 12.30 13.48
C ASN A 223 16.10 11.23 13.36
N ARG A 224 15.54 10.97 12.17
CA ARG A 224 14.42 10.04 12.00
C ARG A 224 14.24 9.58 10.54
N LEU A 225 13.49 8.49 10.40
CA LEU A 225 12.96 8.01 9.14
C LEU A 225 11.43 8.19 9.15
N GLU A 226 10.88 8.84 8.12
CA GLU A 226 9.44 8.96 7.92
C GLU A 226 9.01 8.15 6.69
N ILE A 227 7.99 7.31 6.84
CA ILE A 227 7.39 6.55 5.75
C ILE A 227 5.92 6.97 5.65
N THR A 228 5.56 7.62 4.54
CA THR A 228 4.20 8.08 4.27
C THR A 228 3.62 7.25 3.13
N SER A 229 2.50 6.56 3.41
CA SER A 229 1.79 5.75 2.41
C SER A 229 0.46 6.41 2.02
N PRO A 230 0.13 6.51 0.72
CA PRO A 230 -1.18 6.97 0.28
C PRO A 230 -2.32 6.10 0.80
N GLY A 231 -3.36 6.75 1.32
CA GLY A 231 -4.53 6.09 1.94
C GLY A 231 -4.58 6.38 3.44
N GLY A 232 -5.75 6.81 3.94
CA GLY A 232 -5.92 7.13 5.36
C GLY A 232 -5.91 5.89 6.27
N LEU A 233 -6.50 5.97 7.45
CA LEU A 233 -6.88 4.76 8.20
C LEU A 233 -8.23 4.22 7.69
N PRO A 234 -8.43 2.90 7.61
CA PRO A 234 -9.77 2.32 7.40
C PRO A 234 -10.75 2.85 8.45
N ASN A 235 -12.03 3.03 8.09
CA ASN A 235 -12.99 3.72 8.96
C ASN A 235 -13.18 3.03 10.33
N THR A 236 -12.92 1.72 10.40
CA THR A 236 -13.10 0.87 11.59
C THR A 236 -11.86 0.82 12.50
N LEU A 237 -10.72 1.34 12.04
CA LEU A 237 -9.42 1.22 12.70
C LEU A 237 -9.01 2.55 13.34
N THR A 238 -8.69 2.51 14.64
CA THR A 238 -8.14 3.64 15.39
C THR A 238 -6.67 3.37 15.75
N LEU A 239 -5.92 4.43 16.07
CA LEU A 239 -4.53 4.30 16.51
C LEU A 239 -4.39 3.40 17.74
N ASP A 240 -5.32 3.48 18.69
CA ASP A 240 -5.32 2.61 19.87
C ASP A 240 -5.51 1.14 19.47
N LYS A 241 -6.47 0.85 18.57
CA LYS A 241 -6.69 -0.52 18.08
C LYS A 241 -5.44 -1.08 17.38
N ILE A 242 -4.72 -0.27 16.61
CA ILE A 242 -3.46 -0.67 15.95
C ILE A 242 -2.41 -1.05 16.99
N ARG A 243 -2.28 -0.29 18.09
CA ARG A 243 -1.33 -0.61 19.17
C ARG A 243 -1.61 -1.95 19.85
N TYR A 244 -2.88 -2.37 19.88
CA TYR A 244 -3.28 -3.70 20.37
C TYR A 244 -3.22 -4.80 19.29
N GLY A 245 -2.61 -4.53 18.14
CA GLY A 245 -2.40 -5.52 17.07
C GLY A 245 -3.60 -5.73 16.14
N ASN A 246 -4.63 -4.88 16.19
CA ASN A 246 -5.72 -4.98 15.22
C ASN A 246 -5.24 -4.53 13.84
N SER A 247 -5.55 -5.33 12.82
CA SER A 247 -5.27 -5.00 11.42
C SER A 247 -6.55 -5.04 10.60
N ALA A 248 -6.71 -4.07 9.71
CA ALA A 248 -7.78 -4.01 8.72
C ALA A 248 -7.15 -3.77 7.35
N PRO A 249 -6.65 -4.82 6.69
CA PRO A 249 -5.93 -4.66 5.43
C PRO A 249 -6.84 -4.25 4.29
N ARG A 250 -6.34 -3.38 3.42
CA ARG A 250 -7.04 -2.95 2.19
C ARG A 250 -6.86 -3.90 1.04
N ASN A 251 -5.65 -4.46 0.93
CA ASN A 251 -5.24 -5.31 -0.16
C ASN A 251 -5.09 -6.73 0.39
N ILE A 252 -6.20 -7.46 0.50
CA ILE A 252 -6.25 -8.80 1.09
C ILE A 252 -5.37 -9.77 0.30
N PHE A 253 -5.32 -9.64 -1.02
CA PHE A 253 -4.44 -10.43 -1.87
C PHE A 253 -2.96 -10.22 -1.51
N LEU A 254 -2.55 -8.97 -1.30
CA LEU A 254 -1.16 -8.67 -0.93
C LEU A 254 -0.81 -9.19 0.46
N VAL A 255 -1.74 -9.16 1.43
CA VAL A 255 -1.52 -9.72 2.79
C VAL A 255 -1.26 -11.22 2.76
N LYS A 256 -1.87 -11.97 1.84
CA LYS A 256 -1.64 -13.43 1.75
C LYS A 256 -0.19 -13.77 1.36
N ILE A 257 0.54 -12.79 0.82
CA ILE A 257 1.84 -13.00 0.19
C ILE A 257 3.00 -12.50 1.06
N PHE A 258 2.75 -11.55 1.97
CA PHE A 258 3.73 -11.01 2.92
C PHE A 258 3.47 -11.48 4.34
#